data_AF-A0AB37XUA0-F1
#
_entry.id   AF-A0AB37XUA0-F1
#
_cell.length_a   1.000
_cell.length_b   1.000
_cell.length_c   1.000
_cell.angle_alpha   90.00
_cell.angle_beta   90.00
_cell.angle_gamma   90.00
#
_symmetry.space_group_name_H-M   'P 1'
#
loop_
_entity.id
_entity.type
_entity.pdbx_description
1 polymer ?
#
loop_
_entity_poly.entity_id
_entity_poly.type
_entity_poly.pdbx_seq_one_letter_code
_entity_poly.pdbx_strand_id
1 'polypeptide(L)' 'DREILKATESKSGLTIIMRSSKIEYLPQTNHLVKIDRGLYSDKLFNIKEIRIDTPDIGYNTVVLSEK' A
#
# COMPACT_ATOMS: atom_id res chain seq x y z
N ASP A 1 -0.53 10.60 23.34
CA ASP A 1 -1.45 9.71 22.60
C ASP A 1 -0.68 8.76 21.69
N ARG A 2 -0.69 7.48 22.05
CA ARG A 2 -0.08 6.40 21.28
C ARG A 2 -1.15 5.80 20.37
N GLU A 3 -1.25 6.32 19.14
CA GLU A 3 -2.09 5.71 18.11
C GLU A 3 -1.46 4.42 17.61
N ILE A 4 -1.77 3.36 18.35
CA ILE A 4 -2.15 2.03 17.86
C ILE A 4 -1.46 1.63 16.56
N LEU A 5 -0.24 1.11 16.68
CA LEU A 5 0.27 0.07 15.79
C LEU A 5 -0.70 -1.13 15.88
N LYS A 6 -1.76 -1.10 15.08
CA LYS A 6 -2.50 -2.30 14.70
C LYS A 6 -1.56 -3.12 13.83
N ALA A 7 -0.63 -3.80 14.48
CA ALA A 7 0.09 -4.94 13.94
C ALA A 7 -0.93 -6.05 13.70
N THR A 8 -1.73 -5.92 12.65
CA THR A 8 -2.45 -7.03 12.08
C THR A 8 -1.39 -8.05 11.66
N GLU A 9 -1.55 -9.28 12.15
CA GLU A 9 -0.67 -10.44 12.01
C GLU A 9 -0.50 -10.92 10.55
N SER A 10 -0.13 -10.02 9.64
CA SER A 10 0.13 -10.30 8.24
C SER A 10 1.63 -10.39 8.01
N LYS A 11 2.08 -11.56 7.54
CA LYS A 11 3.48 -12.04 7.49
C LYS A 11 4.51 -11.18 6.76
N SER A 12 4.13 -10.06 6.15
CA SER A 12 5.02 -8.99 5.69
C SER A 12 4.16 -7.80 5.27
N GLY A 13 4.18 -6.73 6.07
CA GLY A 13 3.54 -5.47 5.71
C GLY A 13 4.49 -4.65 4.84
N LEU A 14 4.11 -4.39 3.59
CA LEU A 14 4.87 -3.53 2.70
C LEU A 14 4.10 -2.22 2.51
N THR A 15 4.79 -1.09 2.61
CA THR A 15 4.18 0.22 2.36
C THR A 15 4.84 0.84 1.13
N ILE A 16 4.02 1.29 0.19
CA ILE A 16 4.46 1.99 -1.01
C ILE A 16 3.99 3.43 -0.93
N ILE A 17 4.89 4.39 -1.13
CA ILE A 17 4.57 5.80 -1.30
C ILE A 17 4.72 6.11 -2.78
N MET A 18 3.66 6.61 -3.40
CA MET A 18 3.64 6.91 -4.83
C MET A 18 3.01 8.27 -5.09
N ARG A 19 3.38 8.92 -6.20
CA ARG A 19 2.73 10.17 -6.61
C ARG A 19 1.24 9.93 -6.88
N SER A 20 0.40 10.84 -6.41
CA SER A 20 -1.04 10.79 -6.62
C SER A 20 -1.37 11.12 -8.07
N SER A 21 -2.03 10.19 -8.74
CA SER A 21 -2.72 10.40 -10.03
C SER A 21 -4.01 11.22 -9.87
N LYS A 22 -4.33 11.67 -8.65
CA LYS A 22 -5.54 12.42 -8.27
C LYS A 22 -6.83 11.75 -8.78
N ILE A 23 -7.30 12.17 -9.95
CA ILE A 23 -8.64 11.91 -10.52
C ILE A 23 -8.59 10.82 -11.60
N GLU A 24 -7.42 10.60 -12.21
CA GLU A 24 -7.32 9.69 -13.36
C GLU A 24 -7.44 8.22 -12.94
N TYR A 25 -6.96 7.89 -11.74
CA TYR A 25 -7.03 6.55 -11.18
C TYR A 25 -6.67 6.56 -9.70
N LEU A 26 -7.47 5.92 -8.85
CA LEU A 26 -7.11 5.60 -7.47
C LEU A 26 -7.21 4.08 -7.30
N PRO A 27 -6.16 3.40 -6.78
CA PRO A 27 -6.27 1.98 -6.48
C PRO A 27 -7.41 1.74 -5.49
N GLN A 28 -7.95 0.53 -5.47
CA GLN A 28 -8.99 0.13 -4.54
C GLN A 28 -8.56 -1.15 -3.81
N THR A 29 -9.16 -1.43 -2.65
CA THR A 29 -8.82 -2.61 -1.82
C THR A 29 -9.15 -3.96 -2.48
N ASN A 30 -9.91 -3.95 -3.57
CA ASN A 30 -10.18 -5.11 -4.42
C ASN A 30 -9.07 -5.38 -5.46
N HIS A 31 -8.08 -4.50 -5.60
CA HIS A 31 -6.97 -4.67 -6.54
C HIS A 31 -5.83 -5.48 -5.91
N LEU A 32 -5.11 -6.20 -6.78
CA LEU A 32 -3.88 -6.91 -6.45
C LEU A 32 -2.67 -6.13 -6.95
N VAL A 33 -1.60 -6.15 -6.17
CA VAL A 33 -0.34 -5.48 -6.49
C VAL A 33 0.75 -6.51 -6.71
N LYS A 34 1.44 -6.40 -7.86
CA LYS A 34 2.67 -7.12 -8.16
C LYS A 34 3.82 -6.11 -8.25
N ILE A 35 4.97 -6.46 -7.70
CA ILE A 35 6.14 -5.59 -7.68
C ILE A 35 7.21 -6.18 -8.58
N ASP A 36 7.59 -5.42 -9.60
CA ASP A 36 8.56 -5.84 -10.59
C ASP A 36 10.00 -5.62 -10.10
N ARG A 37 10.36 -6.34 -9.03
CA ARG A 37 11.71 -6.40 -8.45
C ARG A 37 11.97 -7.85 -8.06
N GLY A 38 13.20 -8.34 -8.28
CA GLY A 38 13.54 -9.75 -8.05
C GLY A 38 13.24 -10.28 -6.65
N LEU A 39 13.28 -9.43 -5.61
CA LEU A 39 12.93 -9.83 -4.24
C LEU A 39 11.42 -10.12 -4.03
N TYR A 40 10.57 -9.70 -4.96
CA TYR A 40 9.11 -9.78 -4.88
C TYR A 40 8.49 -10.44 -6.13
N SER A 41 9.31 -11.04 -7.00
CA SER A 41 8.88 -11.55 -8.32
C SER A 41 7.74 -12.56 -8.24
N ASP A 42 7.76 -13.41 -7.21
CA ASP A 42 6.81 -14.50 -6.98
C ASP A 42 5.72 -14.13 -5.95
N LYS A 43 5.67 -12.85 -5.54
CA LYS A 43 4.75 -12.37 -4.50
C LYS A 43 3.62 -11.55 -5.09
N LEU A 44 2.43 -11.76 -4.52
CA LEU A 44 1.26 -10.93 -4.76
C LEU A 44 0.80 -10.32 -3.45
N PHE A 45 0.37 -9.07 -3.53
CA PHE A 45 -0.05 -8.31 -2.37
C PHE A 45 -1.49 -7.84 -2.52
N ASN A 46 -2.23 -7.91 -1.43
CA ASN A 46 -3.54 -7.28 -1.30
C ASN A 46 -3.37 -5.85 -0.78
N ILE A 47 -4.18 -4.92 -1.28
CA ILE A 47 -4.25 -3.57 -0.73
C ILE A 47 -5.11 -3.58 0.53
N LYS A 48 -4.52 -3.22 1.66
CA LYS A 48 -5.22 -3.12 2.95
C LYS A 48 -5.75 -1.73 3.21
N GLU A 49 -4.97 -0.72 2.86
CA GLU A 49 -5.30 0.67 3.14
C GLU A 49 -4.66 1.58 2.10
N ILE A 50 -5.33 2.68 1.79
CA ILE A 50 -4.82 3.75 0.95
C ILE A 50 -5.04 5.06 1.69
N ARG A 51 -3.95 5.81 1.90
CA ARG A 51 -3.96 7.11 2.55
C ARG A 51 -3.59 8.16 1.52
N ILE A 52 -4.51 9.09 1.27
CA ILE A 52 -4.36 10.15 0.26
C ILE A 52 -3.61 11.33 0.89
N ASP A 53 -2.81 12.03 0.10
CA ASP A 53 -2.02 13.19 0.52
C ASP A 53 -1.17 12.91 1.78
N THR A 54 -0.58 11.71 1.82
CA THR A 54 0.24 11.21 2.91
C THR A 54 1.52 10.59 2.33
N PRO A 55 2.72 10.96 2.81
CA PRO A 55 2.97 11.91 3.91
C PRO A 55 2.76 13.38 3.52
N ASP A 56 2.77 13.70 2.23
CA ASP A 56 2.65 15.06 1.70
C ASP A 56 1.56 15.14 0.63
N ILE A 57 1.08 16.36 0.37
CA ILE A 57 0.13 16.65 -0.70
C ILE A 57 0.69 16.18 -2.05
N GLY A 58 -0.12 15.45 -2.81
CA GLY A 58 0.26 14.88 -4.09
C GLY A 58 0.94 13.52 -4.00
N TYR A 59 0.96 12.89 -2.83
CA TYR A 59 1.42 11.51 -2.63
C TYR A 59 0.35 10.65 -1.98
N ASN A 60 0.24 9.40 -2.42
CA ASN A 60 -0.61 8.40 -1.83
C ASN A 60 0.27 7.32 -1.18
N THR A 61 -0.06 6.96 0.05
CA THR A 61 0.54 5.82 0.75
C THR A 61 -0.38 4.62 0.61
N VAL A 62 0.13 3.51 0.11
CA VAL A 62 -0.59 2.23 -0.06
C VAL A 62 0.02 1.20 0.88
N VAL A 63 -0.80 0.66 1.78
CA VAL A 63 -0.42 -0.40 2.71
C VAL A 63 -0.83 -1.74 2.12
N LEU A 64 0.15 -2.63 2.03
CA LEU A 64 0.04 -3.93 1.39
C LEU A 64 0.29 -5.05 2.38
N SER A 65 -0.41 -6.17 2.17
CA SER A 65 -0.07 -7.44 2.81
C SER A 65 0.15 -8.52 1.76
N GLU A 66 1.16 -9.37 1.97
CA GLU A 66 1.32 -10.58 1.16
C GLU A 66 0.04 -11.44 1.25
N LYS A 67 -0.34 -12.04 0.11
CA LYS A 67 -1.52 -12.91 -0.01
C LYS A 67 -1.27 -14.30 0.55
#